data_AF-A0A553CQV6-F1
#
_entry.id   AF-A0A553CQV6-F1
#
_cell.length_a   1.000
_cell.length_b   1.000
_cell.length_c   1.000
_cell.angle_alpha   90.00
_cell.angle_beta   90.00
_cell.angle_gamma   90.00
#
_symmetry.space_group_name_H-M   'P 1'
#
loop_
_entity.id
_entity.type
_entity.pdbx_description
1 polymer ?
#
loop_
_entity_poly.entity_id
_entity_poly.type
_entity_poly.pdbx_seq_one_letter_code
_entity_poly.pdbx_strand_id
1 'polypeptide(L)'
;MAFNILQNTKINTQVFTFSSPETVTYPVAPLVSAKFYSPNGVLTLKIRATLYMNSDDIVPPIVEEPTESANTLTMNYDYDFSEVTPETCDVYYIEVDYTSDTVGNITTVESFMINLDPETSRGTVTGVGQ
;
A
#
# COMPACT_ATOMS: atom_id res chain seq x y z
N MET A 1 -12.11 11.18 11.86
CA MET A 1 -11.43 10.55 10.72
C MET A 1 -12.31 9.41 10.21
N ALA A 2 -12.38 9.21 8.90
CA ALA A 2 -12.91 7.98 8.30
C ALA A 2 -12.03 7.55 7.13
N PHE A 3 -11.76 6.26 7.07
CA PHE A 3 -10.95 5.60 6.06
C PHE A 3 -11.75 4.42 5.50
N ASN A 4 -12.02 4.44 4.19
CA ASN A 4 -12.81 3.42 3.52
C ASN A 4 -12.05 2.89 2.31
N ILE A 5 -11.81 1.58 2.30
CA ILE A 5 -11.28 0.87 1.13
C ILE A 5 -12.46 0.58 0.21
N LEU A 6 -12.51 1.26 -0.93
CA LEU A 6 -13.55 1.08 -1.95
C LEU A 6 -13.23 -0.09 -2.87
N GLN A 7 -11.95 -0.31 -3.14
CA GLN A 7 -11.48 -1.38 -3.99
C GLN A 7 -10.11 -1.85 -3.52
N ASN A 8 -9.91 -3.17 -3.54
CA ASN A 8 -8.63 -3.83 -3.38
C ASN A 8 -8.70 -5.12 -4.19
N THR A 9 -8.31 -5.05 -5.47
CA THR A 9 -8.57 -6.13 -6.42
C THR A 9 -7.42 -6.29 -7.41
N LYS A 10 -7.10 -7.52 -7.76
CA LYS A 10 -6.30 -7.82 -8.94
C LYS A 10 -7.02 -7.34 -10.21
N ILE A 11 -6.32 -6.63 -11.09
CA ILE A 11 -6.88 -6.07 -12.32
C ILE A 11 -6.36 -6.72 -13.61
N ASN A 12 -5.24 -7.43 -13.56
CA ASN A 12 -4.68 -8.11 -14.73
C ASN A 12 -5.25 -9.54 -14.87
N THR A 13 -5.52 -9.95 -16.11
CA THR A 13 -5.91 -11.32 -16.44
C THR A 13 -4.73 -12.18 -16.90
N GLN A 14 -3.68 -11.54 -17.42
CA GLN A 14 -2.40 -12.16 -17.75
C GLN A 14 -1.35 -11.60 -16.81
N VAL A 15 -0.41 -12.43 -16.37
CA VAL A 15 0.69 -11.99 -15.51
C VAL A 15 1.51 -10.90 -16.20
N PHE A 16 1.97 -9.94 -15.41
CA PHE A 16 2.87 -8.89 -15.86
C PHE A 16 4.31 -9.40 -15.76
N THR A 17 5.07 -9.32 -16.86
CA THR A 17 6.48 -9.73 -16.90
C THR A 17 7.35 -8.50 -17.14
N PHE A 18 8.34 -8.27 -16.27
CA PHE A 18 9.32 -7.22 -16.51
C PHE A 18 10.19 -7.60 -17.71
N SER A 19 10.33 -6.70 -18.67
CA SER A 19 11.21 -6.94 -19.83
C SER A 19 12.70 -6.90 -19.47
N SER A 20 13.05 -6.24 -18.35
CA SER A 20 14.41 -6.06 -17.83
C SER A 20 14.41 -6.16 -16.30
N PRO A 21 14.13 -7.34 -15.71
CA PRO A 21 13.97 -7.53 -14.27
C PRO A 21 15.20 -7.12 -13.46
N GLU A 22 16.40 -7.20 -14.04
CA GLU A 22 17.67 -6.78 -13.44
C GLU A 22 17.74 -5.26 -13.13
N THR A 23 16.86 -4.47 -13.74
CA THR A 23 16.75 -3.01 -13.51
C THR A 23 15.72 -2.64 -12.46
N VAL A 24 14.98 -3.64 -11.95
CA VAL A 24 13.87 -3.44 -11.02
C VAL A 24 14.35 -3.65 -9.59
N THR A 25 14.26 -2.59 -8.79
CA THR A 25 14.34 -2.73 -7.33
C THR A 25 13.00 -3.23 -6.82
N TYR A 26 12.98 -4.43 -6.24
CA TYR A 26 11.79 -5.04 -5.67
C TYR A 26 11.81 -4.92 -4.14
N PRO A 27 10.66 -4.64 -3.47
CA PRO A 27 9.33 -4.44 -4.04
C PRO A 27 9.24 -3.16 -4.88
N VAL A 28 8.42 -3.19 -5.94
CA VAL A 28 8.15 -1.98 -6.73
C VAL A 28 7.37 -1.00 -5.87
N ALA A 29 7.83 0.25 -5.80
CA ALA A 29 7.14 1.29 -5.05
C ALA A 29 5.69 1.46 -5.55
N PRO A 30 4.71 1.70 -4.65
CA PRO A 30 3.33 1.92 -5.03
C PRO A 30 3.20 3.09 -6.01
N LEU A 31 2.48 2.89 -7.11
CA LEU A 31 2.15 3.99 -8.02
C LEU A 31 0.88 4.66 -7.51
N VAL A 32 1.03 5.80 -6.83
CA VAL A 32 -0.08 6.49 -6.17
C VAL A 32 -0.48 7.76 -6.90
N SER A 33 -1.79 7.98 -6.98
CA SER A 33 -2.39 9.26 -7.31
C SER A 33 -3.43 9.64 -6.26
N ALA A 34 -3.56 10.93 -5.98
CA ALA A 34 -4.53 11.43 -5.04
C ALA A 34 -5.25 12.67 -5.58
N LYS A 35 -6.52 12.82 -5.23
CA LYS A 35 -7.33 13.97 -5.63
C LYS A 35 -8.41 14.28 -4.60
N PHE A 36 -8.52 15.55 -4.24
CA PHE A 36 -9.64 16.04 -3.46
C PHE A 36 -10.94 16.02 -4.26
N TYR A 37 -12.00 15.58 -3.62
CA TYR A 37 -13.36 15.67 -4.12
C TYR A 37 -14.34 15.81 -2.96
N SER A 38 -15.61 16.13 -3.25
CA SER A 38 -16.61 16.40 -2.21
C SER A 38 -17.89 15.62 -2.42
N PRO A 39 -17.89 14.29 -2.18
CA PRO A 39 -19.10 13.50 -2.22
C PRO A 39 -20.08 14.04 -1.18
N ASN A 40 -21.29 14.41 -1.62
CA ASN A 40 -22.33 14.97 -0.75
C ASN A 40 -21.88 16.18 0.11
N GLY A 41 -20.91 16.97 -0.37
CA GLY A 41 -20.41 18.15 0.32
C GLY A 41 -19.33 17.91 1.38
N VAL A 42 -18.89 16.66 1.60
CA VAL A 42 -17.82 16.33 2.56
C VAL A 42 -16.47 16.30 1.84
N LEU A 43 -15.52 17.16 2.20
CA LEU A 43 -14.18 17.14 1.60
C LEU A 43 -13.49 15.79 1.88
N THR A 44 -13.13 15.08 0.82
CA THR A 44 -12.57 13.74 0.86
C THR A 44 -11.33 13.70 -0.03
N LEU A 45 -10.26 13.09 0.46
CA LEU A 45 -9.08 12.78 -0.34
C LEU A 45 -9.25 11.37 -0.92
N LYS A 46 -9.46 11.28 -2.23
CA LYS A 46 -9.48 10.00 -2.94
C LYS A 46 -8.07 9.60 -3.31
N ILE A 47 -7.67 8.40 -2.94
CA ILE A 47 -6.33 7.85 -3.16
C ILE A 47 -6.48 6.59 -4.00
N ARG A 48 -5.63 6.47 -5.02
CA ARG A 48 -5.57 5.30 -5.90
C ARG A 48 -4.14 4.81 -5.96
N ALA A 49 -3.94 3.53 -5.70
CA ALA A 49 -2.64 2.89 -5.81
C ALA A 49 -2.68 1.73 -6.79
N THR A 50 -1.59 1.56 -7.53
CA THR A 50 -1.32 0.36 -8.33
C THR A 50 -0.09 -0.32 -7.75
N LEU A 51 -0.23 -1.58 -7.36
CA LEU A 51 0.83 -2.39 -6.76
C LEU A 51 1.19 -3.54 -7.71
N TYR A 52 2.48 -3.85 -7.80
CA TYR A 52 3.01 -5.01 -8.52
C TYR A 52 3.50 -6.02 -7.49
N MET A 53 2.80 -7.13 -7.36
CA MET A 53 3.07 -8.17 -6.36
C MET A 53 3.40 -9.46 -7.08
N ASN A 54 4.25 -10.31 -6.51
CA ASN A 54 4.56 -11.62 -7.06
C ASN A 54 3.26 -12.37 -7.42
N SER A 55 3.13 -12.83 -8.67
CA SER A 55 1.93 -13.55 -9.14
C SER A 55 1.73 -14.92 -8.52
N ASP A 56 2.78 -15.47 -7.88
CA ASP A 56 2.66 -16.71 -7.11
C ASP A 56 1.94 -16.49 -5.76
N ASP A 57 1.89 -15.23 -5.29
CA ASP A 57 1.11 -14.85 -4.12
C ASP A 57 -0.34 -14.55 -4.53
N ILE A 58 -1.26 -15.33 -3.98
CA ILE A 58 -2.70 -15.21 -4.23
C ILE A 58 -3.41 -14.35 -3.18
N VAL A 59 -2.70 -13.90 -2.14
CA VAL A 59 -3.25 -13.09 -1.06
C VAL A 59 -3.23 -11.62 -1.48
N PRO A 60 -4.40 -10.93 -1.49
CA PRO A 60 -4.41 -9.49 -1.72
C PRO A 60 -3.62 -8.73 -0.66
N PRO A 61 -3.06 -7.56 -0.99
CA PRO A 61 -2.33 -6.75 -0.03
C PRO A 61 -3.27 -6.26 1.07
N ILE A 62 -2.76 -6.10 2.28
CA ILE A 62 -3.47 -5.44 3.37
C ILE A 62 -3.24 -3.92 3.22
N VAL A 63 -4.30 -3.13 3.27
CA VAL A 63 -4.19 -1.67 3.28
C VAL A 63 -4.33 -1.21 4.72
N GLU A 64 -3.25 -0.70 5.31
CA GLU A 64 -3.28 -0.20 6.68
C GLU A 64 -4.12 1.08 6.79
N GLU A 65 -4.60 1.36 8.00
CA GLU A 65 -5.19 2.66 8.31
C GLU A 65 -4.11 3.75 8.14
N PRO A 66 -4.37 4.81 7.36
CA PRO A 66 -3.33 5.77 7.04
C PRO A 66 -2.96 6.64 8.22
N THR A 67 -1.68 7.01 8.30
CA THR A 67 -1.17 7.92 9.32
C THR A 67 -1.13 9.35 8.76
N GLU A 68 -1.83 10.26 9.41
CA GLU A 68 -1.79 11.69 9.07
C GLU A 68 -0.81 12.42 10.00
N SER A 69 0.15 13.14 9.40
CA SER A 69 1.10 13.98 10.12
C SER A 69 1.36 15.29 9.37
N ALA A 70 0.96 16.41 9.99
CA ALA A 70 1.01 17.74 9.38
C ALA A 70 0.30 17.81 8.02
N ASN A 71 1.05 17.93 6.92
CA ASN A 71 0.52 18.01 5.55
C ASN A 71 0.76 16.71 4.75
N THR A 72 1.20 15.64 5.43
CA THR A 72 1.52 14.35 4.83
C THR A 72 0.54 13.29 5.31
N LEU A 73 0.02 12.52 4.36
CA LEU A 73 -0.72 11.29 4.64
C LEU A 73 0.13 10.11 4.18
N THR A 74 0.41 9.18 5.09
CA THR A 74 1.19 7.98 4.80
C THR A 74 0.26 6.78 4.61
N MET A 75 0.41 6.09 3.49
CA MET A 75 -0.30 4.86 3.13
C MET A 75 0.67 3.68 3.17
N ASN A 76 0.33 2.62 3.88
CA ASN A 76 1.10 1.38 3.89
C ASN A 76 0.29 0.25 3.26
N TYR A 77 0.98 -0.55 2.45
CA TYR A 77 0.42 -1.72 1.79
C TYR A 77 1.26 -2.93 2.17
N ASP A 78 0.68 -3.81 2.98
CA ASP A 78 1.41 -4.95 3.51
C ASP A 78 1.19 -6.17 2.63
N TYR A 79 2.26 -6.87 2.31
CA TYR A 79 2.20 -8.21 1.74
C TYR A 79 3.48 -8.97 2.07
N ASP A 80 3.44 -10.30 1.94
CA ASP A 80 4.59 -11.16 2.19
C ASP A 80 5.48 -11.19 0.96
N PHE A 81 6.66 -10.57 1.04
CA PHE A 81 7.53 -10.45 -0.12
C PHE A 81 8.97 -10.84 0.14
N SER A 82 9.55 -11.53 -0.83
CA SER A 82 10.99 -11.74 -0.88
C SER A 82 11.71 -10.50 -1.42
N GLU A 83 12.95 -10.29 -1.00
CA GLU A 83 13.84 -9.29 -1.62
C GLU A 83 14.32 -9.69 -3.03
N VAL A 84 13.99 -10.90 -3.48
CA VAL A 84 14.24 -11.36 -4.85
C VAL A 84 13.14 -10.83 -5.76
N THR A 85 13.54 -10.12 -6.83
CA THR A 85 12.61 -9.69 -7.88
C THR A 85 11.95 -10.90 -8.53
N PRO A 86 10.61 -11.03 -8.50
CA PRO A 86 9.92 -12.14 -9.14
C PRO A 86 9.99 -12.01 -10.67
N GLU A 87 9.94 -13.14 -11.37
CA GLU A 87 9.88 -13.14 -12.84
C GLU A 87 8.55 -12.54 -13.34
N THR A 88 7.48 -12.72 -12.57
CA THR A 88 6.11 -12.32 -12.91
C THR A 88 5.38 -11.68 -11.73
N CYS A 89 4.56 -10.69 -12.04
CA CYS A 89 3.71 -10.01 -11.06
C CYS A 89 2.24 -10.04 -11.46
N ASP A 90 1.37 -10.08 -10.45
CA ASP A 90 0.01 -9.59 -10.53
C ASP A 90 -0.06 -8.10 -10.18
N VAL A 91 -1.04 -7.42 -10.76
CA VAL A 91 -1.27 -5.98 -10.61
C VAL A 91 -2.54 -5.77 -9.80
N TYR A 92 -2.38 -5.17 -8.63
CA TYR A 92 -3.50 -4.82 -7.75
C TYR A 92 -3.84 -3.34 -7.87
N TYR A 93 -5.13 -3.05 -8.01
CA TYR A 93 -5.66 -1.70 -7.92
C TYR A 93 -6.36 -1.51 -6.59
N ILE A 94 -5.97 -0.45 -5.90
CA ILE A 94 -6.52 -0.04 -4.62
C ILE A 94 -7.15 1.34 -4.80
N GLU A 95 -8.37 1.49 -4.31
CA GLU A 95 -9.04 2.79 -4.23
C GLU A 95 -9.55 3.02 -2.82
N VAL A 96 -9.20 4.17 -2.26
CA VAL A 96 -9.49 4.57 -0.88
C VAL A 96 -10.12 5.96 -0.87
N ASP A 97 -11.06 6.15 0.05
CA ASP A 97 -11.49 7.46 0.49
C ASP A 97 -11.01 7.73 1.91
N TYR A 98 -10.36 8.89 2.07
CA TYR A 98 -9.87 9.37 3.35
C TYR A 98 -10.51 10.73 3.72
N THR A 99 -10.95 10.84 4.97
CA THR A 99 -11.50 12.07 5.54
C THR A 99 -10.95 12.30 6.95
N SER A 100 -10.66 13.56 7.27
CA SER A 100 -10.27 14.02 8.59
C SER A 100 -10.63 15.51 8.72
N ASP A 101 -10.56 16.06 9.94
CA ASP A 101 -10.83 17.49 10.17
C ASP A 101 -9.80 18.38 9.46
N THR A 102 -8.61 17.83 9.19
CA THR A 102 -7.45 18.51 8.59
C THR A 102 -7.13 18.03 7.17
N VAL A 103 -8.00 17.20 6.56
CA VAL A 103 -7.74 16.58 5.24
C VAL A 103 -7.42 17.59 4.16
N GLY A 104 -8.00 18.80 4.22
CA GLY A 104 -7.73 19.89 3.28
C GLY A 104 -6.32 20.48 3.35
N ASN A 105 -5.55 20.16 4.39
CA ASN A 105 -4.16 20.59 4.55
C ASN A 105 -3.16 19.62 3.90
N ILE A 106 -3.61 18.43 3.49
CA ILE A 106 -2.72 17.42 2.90
C ILE A 106 -2.23 17.88 1.55
N THR A 107 -0.91 18.00 1.43
CA THR A 107 -0.21 18.32 0.18
C THR A 107 0.64 17.17 -0.34
N THR A 108 0.89 16.17 0.51
CA THR A 108 1.78 15.04 0.22
C THR A 108 1.10 13.74 0.60
N VAL A 109 1.16 12.75 -0.30
CA VAL A 109 0.81 11.35 0.00
C VAL A 109 2.07 10.52 -0.15
N GLU A 110 2.52 9.94 0.95
CA GLU A 110 3.61 8.98 0.96
C GLU A 110 3.03 7.56 0.93
N SER A 111 3.74 6.64 0.28
CA SER A 111 3.25 5.28 0.13
C SER A 111 4.37 4.27 0.16
N PHE A 112 4.19 3.20 0.93
CA PHE A 112 5.21 2.18 1.15
C PHE A 112 4.63 0.78 0.98
N MET A 113 5.46 -0.14 0.47
CA MET A 113 5.21 -1.58 0.58
C MET A 113 5.87 -2.06 1.88
N ILE A 114 5.11 -2.74 2.74
CA ILE A 114 5.59 -3.27 4.02
C ILE A 114 5.65 -4.79 3.94
N ASN A 115 6.78 -5.37 4.36
CA ASN A 115 6.93 -6.82 4.34
C ASN A 115 6.24 -7.43 5.56
N LEU A 116 5.34 -8.40 5.33
CA LEU A 116 4.69 -9.15 6.40
C LEU A 116 5.58 -10.25 6.99
N ASP A 117 6.62 -10.70 6.27
CA ASP A 117 7.44 -11.84 6.68
C ASP A 117 8.13 -11.62 8.06
N PRO A 118 7.75 -12.41 9.09
CA PRO A 118 8.40 -12.37 10.39
C PRO A 118 9.70 -13.20 10.46
N GLU A 119 10.10 -13.99 9.45
CA GLU A 119 11.32 -14.83 9.52
C GLU A 119 12.60 -13.99 9.66
N THR A 120 12.63 -12.76 9.14
CA THR A 120 13.70 -11.77 9.45
C THR A 120 13.44 -10.98 10.74
N SER A 121 12.21 -10.99 11.25
CA SER A 121 11.79 -10.36 12.51
C SER A 121 12.15 -11.23 13.72
N ARG A 122 13.46 -11.32 14.00
CA ARG A 122 13.98 -12.00 15.20
C ARG A 122 13.65 -11.18 16.45
N GLY A 123 12.58 -11.53 17.16
CA GLY A 123 12.23 -10.98 18.47
C GLY A 123 12.62 -11.89 19.63
N THR A 124 12.93 -11.30 20.80
CA THR A 124 13.01 -12.00 22.09
C THR A 124 12.02 -11.40 23.07
N VAL A 125 11.28 -12.27 23.77
CA VAL A 125 10.46 -11.89 24.93
C VAL A 125 11.27 -12.19 26.18
N THR A 126 11.63 -11.14 26.93
CA THR A 126 12.33 -11.27 28.21
C THR A 126 11.35 -10.98 29.33
N GLY A 127 11.04 -11.99 30.14
CA GLY A 127 10.30 -11.80 31.39
C GLY A 127 11.25 -11.34 32.49
N VAL A 128 10.92 -10.23 33.16
CA VAL A 128 11.55 -9.86 34.44
C VAL A 128 10.68 -10.42 35.55
N GLY A 129 11.23 -11.37 36.32
CA GLY A 129 10.64 -11.84 37.57
C GLY A 129 10.66 -10.74 38.63
N GLN A 130 9.71 -10.83 39.57
CA GLN A 130 9.37 -9.85 40.62
C GLN A 130 10.55 -9.23 41.37
#